data_AF-A0A2P8IG22-F1
#
_entry.id   AF-A0A2P8IG22-F1
#
_cell.length_a   1.000
_cell.length_b   1.000
_cell.length_c   1.000
_cell.angle_alpha   90.00
_cell.angle_beta   90.00
_cell.angle_gamma   90.00
#
_symmetry.space_group_name_H-M   'P 1'
#
loop_
_entity.id
_entity.type
_entity.pdbx_description
1 polymer ?
#
loop_
_entity_poly.entity_id
_entity_poly.type
_entity_poly.pdbx_seq_one_letter_code
_entity_poly.pdbx_strand_id
1 'polypeptide(L)'
;MNYFAGEAHLGEQVTITATVIDEPAASAAVINAAAYGDDSVLVLVPLEARSLLDVEGEITVTGTIATFSYDDYAERYGLVDAARYDDFEQEEFLLVDHLARGAGPTR
;
A
#
# COMPACT_ATOMS: atom_id res chain seq x y z
N MET A 1 -5.34 -3.39 -15.34
CA MET A 1 -4.31 -2.37 -15.63
C MET A 1 -3.06 -2.81 -14.89
N ASN A 2 -1.87 -2.66 -15.46
CA ASN A 2 -0.64 -3.19 -14.86
C ASN A 2 0.19 -2.04 -14.29
N TYR A 3 -0.31 -1.43 -13.21
CA TYR A 3 0.29 -0.23 -12.62
C TYR A 3 1.64 -0.49 -11.96
N PHE A 4 1.88 -1.71 -11.46
CA PHE A 4 3.07 -2.10 -10.70
C PHE A 4 3.95 -3.11 -11.45
N ALA A 5 3.85 -3.15 -12.77
CA ALA A 5 4.65 -4.06 -13.60
C ALA A 5 5.95 -3.39 -14.11
N GLY A 6 6.43 -2.35 -13.42
CA GLY A 6 7.59 -1.55 -13.78
C GLY A 6 7.30 -0.05 -13.86
N GLU A 7 8.38 0.73 -13.93
CA GLU A 7 8.46 2.17 -13.64
C GLU A 7 7.63 3.14 -14.53
N ALA A 8 6.83 2.62 -15.47
CA ALA A 8 6.07 3.43 -16.41
C ALA A 8 4.99 4.31 -15.76
N HIS A 9 4.57 3.96 -14.55
CA HIS A 9 3.48 4.62 -13.81
C HIS A 9 3.96 5.41 -12.59
N LEU A 10 5.29 5.56 -12.40
CA LEU A 10 5.83 6.38 -11.30
C LEU A 10 5.31 7.83 -11.39
N GLY A 11 4.80 8.32 -10.27
CA GLY A 11 4.18 9.64 -10.13
C GLY A 11 2.71 9.71 -10.58
N GLU A 12 2.13 8.63 -11.10
CA GLU A 12 0.71 8.57 -11.43
C GLU A 12 -0.13 8.41 -10.15
N GLN A 13 -1.25 9.13 -10.08
CA GLN A 13 -2.26 8.92 -9.06
C GLN A 13 -3.28 7.89 -9.56
N VAL A 14 -3.46 6.81 -8.80
CA VAL A 14 -4.36 5.72 -9.14
C VAL A 14 -5.37 5.47 -8.03
N THR A 15 -6.53 4.92 -8.40
CA THR A 15 -7.50 4.36 -7.47
C THR A 15 -7.62 2.86 -7.71
N ILE A 16 -7.35 2.06 -6.69
CA ILE A 16 -7.42 0.60 -6.74
C ILE A 16 -8.22 0.04 -5.58
N THR A 17 -8.83 -1.12 -5.79
CA THR A 17 -9.50 -1.89 -4.74
C THR A 17 -8.80 -3.24 -4.59
N ALA A 18 -8.38 -3.57 -3.37
CA ALA A 18 -7.61 -4.78 -3.10
C ALA A 18 -7.82 -5.26 -1.66
N THR A 19 -7.50 -6.54 -1.42
CA THR A 19 -7.52 -7.14 -0.08
C THR A 19 -6.20 -6.89 0.63
N VAL A 20 -6.26 -6.49 1.90
CA VAL A 20 -5.10 -6.40 2.80
C VAL A 20 -4.68 -7.82 3.21
N ILE A 21 -3.43 -8.17 2.98
CA ILE A 21 -2.86 -9.49 3.28
C ILE A 21 -1.87 -9.47 4.45
N ASP A 22 -1.31 -8.30 4.78
CA ASP A 22 -0.47 -8.10 5.97
C ASP A 22 -0.51 -6.63 6.44
N GLU A 23 -0.17 -6.40 7.70
CA GLU A 23 -0.06 -5.08 8.35
C GLU A 23 1.26 -4.98 9.14
N PRO A 24 2.39 -4.68 8.46
CA PRO A 24 3.70 -4.66 9.10
C PRO A 24 3.85 -3.54 10.15
N ALA A 25 3.04 -2.47 10.05
CA ALA A 25 2.93 -1.39 11.04
C ALA A 25 1.54 -0.73 11.00
N ALA A 26 1.20 0.06 12.03
CA ALA A 26 -0.10 0.74 12.08
C ALA A 26 -0.36 1.70 10.90
N SER A 27 0.69 2.19 10.24
CA SER A 27 0.60 3.11 9.10
C SER A 27 1.10 2.47 7.80
N ALA A 28 1.19 1.14 7.76
CA ALA A 28 1.63 0.38 6.59
C ALA A 28 0.79 -0.89 6.42
N ALA A 29 0.34 -1.16 5.21
CA ALA A 29 -0.36 -2.38 4.84
C ALA A 29 0.26 -2.98 3.59
N VAL A 30 0.16 -4.29 3.44
CA VAL A 30 0.49 -4.99 2.21
C VAL A 30 -0.83 -5.47 1.60
N ILE A 31 -1.05 -5.16 0.33
CA ILE A 31 -2.24 -5.57 -0.40
C ILE A 31 -1.91 -6.63 -1.46
N ASN A 32 -2.87 -7.49 -1.76
CA ASN A 32 -2.78 -8.37 -2.93
C ASN A 32 -2.93 -7.52 -4.21
N ALA A 33 -1.86 -7.46 -5.00
CA ALA A 33 -1.78 -6.61 -6.18
C ALA A 33 -1.85 -7.37 -7.50
N ALA A 34 -2.16 -8.68 -7.50
CA ALA A 34 -2.04 -9.54 -8.69
C ALA A 34 -2.87 -9.04 -9.89
N ALA A 35 -3.99 -8.37 -9.63
CA ALA A 35 -4.84 -7.75 -10.66
C ALA A 35 -4.24 -6.46 -11.26
N TYR A 36 -3.18 -5.94 -10.64
CA TYR A 36 -2.52 -4.66 -10.92
C TYR A 36 -1.06 -4.81 -11.39
N GLY A 37 -0.58 -6.03 -11.62
CA GLY A 37 0.70 -6.29 -12.28
C GLY A 37 1.85 -6.73 -11.38
N ASP A 38 1.60 -6.91 -10.08
CA ASP A 38 2.58 -7.36 -9.08
C ASP A 38 1.90 -8.34 -8.10
N ASP A 39 2.64 -9.20 -7.40
CA ASP A 39 2.06 -10.14 -6.45
C ASP A 39 1.53 -9.42 -5.20
N SER A 40 2.28 -8.44 -4.70
CA SER A 40 1.91 -7.66 -3.52
C SER A 40 2.50 -6.26 -3.57
N VAL A 41 1.78 -5.28 -3.03
CA VAL A 41 2.24 -3.88 -3.01
C VAL A 41 2.16 -3.34 -1.59
N LEU A 42 3.22 -2.63 -1.18
CA LEU A 42 3.24 -1.87 0.06
C LEU A 42 2.40 -0.59 -0.08
N VAL A 43 1.63 -0.29 0.95
CA VAL A 43 0.75 0.88 1.02
C VAL A 43 1.07 1.64 2.30
N LEU A 44 1.53 2.89 2.17
CA LEU A 44 1.79 3.76 3.32
C LEU A 44 0.60 4.69 3.57
N VAL A 45 0.00 4.55 4.76
CA VAL A 45 -1.27 5.18 5.12
C VAL A 45 -1.06 6.32 6.11
N PRO A 46 -1.62 7.52 5.86
CA PRO A 46 -1.60 8.62 6.82
C PRO A 46 -2.14 8.22 8.19
N LEU A 47 -1.61 8.83 9.25
CA LEU A 47 -1.96 8.50 10.64
C LEU A 47 -3.46 8.64 10.91
N GLU A 48 -4.13 9.61 10.28
CA GLU A 48 -5.58 9.84 10.39
C GLU A 48 -6.43 8.75 9.73
N ALA A 49 -5.88 8.01 8.75
CA ALA A 49 -6.62 7.01 7.98
C ALA A 49 -6.37 5.57 8.45
N ARG A 50 -5.37 5.33 9.31
CA ARG A 50 -4.97 3.97 9.75
C ARG A 50 -6.09 3.11 10.34
N SER A 51 -7.09 3.70 10.98
CA SER A 51 -8.21 2.96 11.57
C SER A 51 -9.10 2.26 10.53
N LEU A 52 -8.91 2.58 9.26
CA LEU A 52 -9.63 1.96 8.15
C LEU A 52 -8.96 0.67 7.66
N LEU A 53 -7.69 0.44 8.00
CA LEU A 53 -7.00 -0.81 7.73
C LEU A 53 -7.61 -1.95 8.58
N ASP A 54 -7.74 -3.10 7.94
CA ASP A 54 -8.22 -4.35 8.54
C ASP A 54 -7.67 -5.51 7.72
N VAL A 55 -6.83 -6.36 8.31
CA VAL A 55 -6.26 -7.54 7.65
C VAL A 55 -7.40 -8.45 7.17
N GLU A 56 -7.25 -9.04 5.99
CA GLU A 56 -8.29 -9.80 5.27
C GLU A 56 -9.48 -8.94 4.78
N GLY A 57 -9.49 -7.64 5.12
CA GLY A 57 -10.45 -6.67 4.64
C GLY A 57 -10.14 -6.19 3.23
N GLU A 58 -11.19 -5.84 2.48
CA GLU A 58 -11.06 -5.12 1.21
C GLU A 58 -10.98 -3.62 1.50
N ILE A 59 -10.05 -2.94 0.84
CA ILE A 59 -9.90 -1.49 0.89
C ILE A 59 -9.87 -0.91 -0.52
N THR A 60 -10.38 0.31 -0.66
CA THR A 60 -10.19 1.14 -1.85
C THR A 60 -9.23 2.26 -1.51
N VAL A 61 -8.10 2.27 -2.21
CA VAL A 61 -6.99 3.20 -2.01
C VAL A 61 -6.94 4.13 -3.20
N THR A 62 -6.87 5.44 -2.94
CA THR A 62 -6.38 6.41 -3.92
C THR A 62 -5.04 6.94 -3.44
N GLY A 63 -4.02 6.82 -4.27
CA GLY A 63 -2.66 7.18 -3.91
C GLY A 63 -1.78 7.39 -5.13
N THR A 64 -0.59 7.91 -4.87
CA THR A 64 0.44 8.12 -5.88
C THR A 64 1.42 6.95 -5.88
N ILE A 65 1.74 6.43 -7.07
CA ILE A 65 2.75 5.40 -7.24
C ILE A 65 4.13 6.05 -7.12
N ALA A 66 4.98 5.50 -6.26
CA ALA A 66 6.35 5.96 -6.06
C ALA A 66 7.27 4.77 -5.82
N THR A 67 8.58 5.01 -5.79
CA THR A 67 9.57 4.00 -5.40
C THR A 67 9.76 4.06 -3.89
N PHE A 68 9.71 2.90 -3.24
CA PHE A 68 9.87 2.81 -1.80
C PHE A 68 11.35 2.83 -1.40
N SER A 69 11.61 3.53 -0.30
CA SER A 69 12.91 3.63 0.37
C SER A 69 12.61 3.69 1.85
N TYR A 70 13.05 2.70 2.62
CA TYR A 70 12.76 2.64 4.05
C TYR A 70 13.21 3.93 4.76
N ASP A 71 14.41 4.41 4.46
CA ASP A 71 15.01 5.58 5.09
C ASP A 71 14.20 6.88 4.86
N ASP A 72 13.52 6.99 3.71
CA ASP A 72 12.72 8.18 3.38
C ASP A 72 11.37 8.23 4.13
N TYR A 73 10.86 7.08 4.55
CA TYR A 73 9.49 6.97 5.09
C TYR A 73 9.41 6.49 6.55
N ALA A 74 10.47 5.86 7.08
CA ALA A 74 10.44 5.21 8.38
C ALA A 74 10.01 6.14 9.52
N GLU A 75 10.59 7.35 9.60
CA GLU A 75 10.24 8.31 10.65
C GLU A 75 8.78 8.80 10.50
N ARG A 76 8.40 9.18 9.28
CA ARG A 76 7.09 9.79 9.02
C ARG A 76 5.92 8.82 9.24
N TYR A 77 6.12 7.55 8.92
CA TYR A 77 5.10 6.51 9.01
C TYR A 77 5.31 5.56 10.21
N GLY A 78 6.34 5.80 11.03
CA GLY A 78 6.62 5.01 12.23
C GLY A 78 6.96 3.54 11.90
N LEU A 79 7.76 3.31 10.85
CA LEU A 79 8.22 1.97 10.46
C LEU A 79 9.40 1.58 11.35
N VAL A 80 9.20 0.67 12.30
CA VAL A 80 10.19 0.41 13.37
C VAL A 80 11.14 -0.76 13.13
N ASP A 81 10.86 -1.60 12.13
CA ASP A 81 11.62 -2.82 11.83
C ASP A 81 11.92 -2.89 10.34
N ALA A 82 13.10 -2.44 9.93
CA ALA A 82 13.52 -2.37 8.53
C ALA A 82 13.44 -3.73 7.81
N ALA A 83 13.76 -4.82 8.51
CA ALA A 83 13.78 -6.16 7.92
C ALA A 83 12.39 -6.64 7.43
N ARG A 84 11.30 -5.98 7.87
CA ARG A 84 9.94 -6.25 7.35
C ARG A 84 9.68 -5.62 5.99
N TYR A 85 10.54 -4.73 5.52
CA TYR A 85 10.37 -3.96 4.30
C TYR A 85 11.44 -4.25 3.24
N ASP A 86 12.39 -5.15 3.53
CA ASP A 86 13.50 -5.51 2.62
C ASP A 86 12.99 -5.94 1.23
N ASP A 87 11.87 -6.68 1.17
CA ASP A 87 11.27 -7.14 -0.08
C ASP A 87 10.68 -5.99 -0.92
N PHE A 88 10.35 -4.85 -0.31
CA PHE A 88 9.77 -3.69 -0.99
C PHE A 88 10.80 -2.60 -1.32
N GLU A 89 12.05 -2.74 -0.87
CA GLU A 89 13.08 -1.72 -1.06
C GLU A 89 13.38 -1.52 -2.55
N GLN A 90 13.28 -0.27 -3.02
CA GLN A 90 13.36 0.12 -4.44
C GLN A 90 12.22 -0.43 -5.33
N GLU A 91 11.18 -1.03 -4.76
CA GLU A 91 9.98 -1.44 -5.49
C GLU A 91 8.93 -0.33 -5.57
N GLU A 92 7.94 -0.53 -6.43
CA GLU A 92 6.81 0.38 -6.59
C GLU A 92 5.83 0.20 -5.43
N PHE A 93 5.43 1.31 -4.81
CA PHE A 93 4.50 1.30 -3.69
C PHE A 93 3.47 2.41 -3.83
N LEU A 94 2.43 2.39 -2.98
CA LEU A 94 1.41 3.44 -2.92
C LEU A 94 1.57 4.35 -1.71
N LEU A 95 1.77 5.64 -2.01
CA LEU A 95 1.60 6.71 -1.04
C LEU A 95 0.14 7.15 -1.01
N VAL A 96 -0.56 6.89 0.09
CA VAL A 96 -2.02 7.08 0.15
C VAL A 96 -2.41 8.54 0.36
N ASP A 97 -3.29 9.03 -0.51
CA ASP A 97 -3.99 10.30 -0.36
C ASP A 97 -5.38 10.10 0.28
N HIS A 98 -6.08 9.04 -0.12
CA HIS A 98 -7.41 8.71 0.38
C HIS A 98 -7.59 7.20 0.55
N LEU A 99 -8.22 6.81 1.66
CA LEU A 99 -8.51 5.42 1.98
C LEU A 99 -9.99 5.29 2.33
N ALA A 100 -10.63 4.28 1.78
CA ALA A 100 -11.99 3.87 2.13
C ALA A 100 -12.03 2.36 2.33
N ARG A 101 -12.90 1.89 3.23
CA ARG A 101 -13.20 0.46 3.33
C ARG A 101 -13.96 0.04 2.07
N GLY A 102 -13.57 -1.10 1.51
CA GLY A 102 -14.35 -1.79 0.49
C GLY A 102 -15.71 -2.18 1.04
N ALA A 103 -16.67 -2.39 0.16
CA ALA A 103 -17.87 -3.10 0.54
C ALA A 103 -17.46 -4.56 0.74
N GLY A 104 -16.98 -4.89 1.95
CA GLY A 104 -16.67 -6.27 2.34
C GLY A 104 -17.82 -7.18 1.91
N PRO A 105 -17.56 -8.47 1.62
CA PRO A 105 -18.54 -9.33 0.98
C PRO A 105 -19.88 -9.21 1.70
N THR A 106 -20.91 -8.71 1.00
CA THR A 106 -22.29 -8.77 1.48
C THR A 106 -22.58 -10.22 1.76
N ARG A 107 -22.57 -10.57 3.04
CA ARG A 107 -22.83 -11.92 3.53
C ARG A 107 -24.31 -12.24 3.42
#